data_AF-M6RV40-F1
#
_entry.id   AF-M6RV40-F1
#
_cell.length_a   1.000
_cell.length_b   1.000
_cell.length_c   1.000
_cell.angle_alpha   90.00
_cell.angle_beta   90.00
_cell.angle_gamma   90.00
#
_symmetry.space_group_name_H-M   'P 1'
#
loop_
_entity.id
_entity.type
_entity.pdbx_description
1 polymer ?
#
loop_
_entity_poly.entity_id
_entity_poly.type
_entity_poly.pdbx_seq_one_letter_code
_entity_poly.pdbx_strand_id
1 'polypeptide(L)'
;MIFYETKKTILYFLFKVSSDFFVGVLIYEQFFPGKKILIQQDRLIYLPDQKKSVPLELEWVLLSEIPEEWIFYTVQVEDKRFYSHRGYSISDIHSSLISSVLFFRKIRGASTITQQLARTLFLSREKSLSRKWKEIQIASALEDELGKNTIFRILYQ
;
A
#
# COMPACT_ATOMS: atom_id res chain seq x y z
N MET A 1 2.34 26.13 -30.96
CA MET A 1 3.71 25.54 -30.90
C MET A 1 4.32 25.68 -29.51
N ILE A 2 4.42 26.91 -28.96
CA ILE A 2 5.01 27.18 -27.63
C ILE A 2 4.33 26.38 -26.49
N PHE A 3 2.99 26.36 -26.46
CA PHE A 3 2.22 25.64 -25.42
C PHE A 3 2.43 24.12 -25.41
N TYR A 4 2.79 23.53 -26.56
CA TYR A 4 3.04 22.09 -26.69
C TYR A 4 4.42 21.71 -26.17
N GLU A 5 5.43 22.54 -26.46
CA GLU A 5 6.79 22.36 -25.94
C GLU A 5 6.85 22.58 -24.43
N THR A 6 6.12 23.57 -23.89
CA THR A 6 6.02 23.76 -22.43
C THR A 6 5.41 22.54 -21.73
N LYS A 7 4.40 21.90 -22.32
CA LYS A 7 3.79 20.67 -21.80
C LYS A 7 4.76 19.48 -21.80
N LYS A 8 5.55 19.31 -22.86
CA LYS A 8 6.58 18.26 -22.93
C LYS A 8 7.65 18.44 -21.86
N THR A 9 8.13 19.66 -21.66
CA THR A 9 9.15 19.97 -20.64
C THR A 9 8.63 19.72 -19.23
N ILE A 10 7.38 20.09 -18.94
CA ILE A 10 6.73 19.79 -17.65
C ILE A 10 6.58 18.27 -17.47
N LEU A 11 6.14 17.55 -18.51
CA LEU A 11 5.97 16.10 -18.45
C LEU A 11 7.31 15.37 -18.22
N TYR A 12 8.38 15.81 -18.91
CA TYR A 12 9.73 15.28 -18.73
C TYR A 12 10.28 15.57 -17.33
N PHE A 13 10.07 16.79 -16.82
CA PHE A 13 10.48 17.16 -15.46
C PHE A 13 9.74 16.31 -14.42
N LEU A 14 8.44 16.10 -14.58
CA LEU A 14 7.64 15.26 -13.69
C LEU A 14 8.02 13.78 -13.78
N PHE A 15 8.36 13.29 -14.98
CA PHE A 15 8.89 11.94 -15.17
C PHE A 15 10.22 11.77 -14.42
N LYS A 16 11.15 12.72 -14.57
CA LYS A 16 12.45 12.73 -13.88
C LYS A 16 12.30 12.81 -12.36
N VAL A 17 11.42 13.67 -11.85
CA VAL A 17 11.14 13.75 -10.40
C VAL A 17 10.51 12.45 -9.89
N SER A 18 9.65 11.80 -10.68
CA SER A 18 9.09 10.50 -10.32
C SER A 18 10.13 9.37 -10.32
N SER A 19 11.13 9.42 -11.21
CA SER A 19 12.24 8.45 -11.22
C SER A 19 13.20 8.68 -10.06
N ASP A 20 13.51 9.93 -9.71
CA ASP A 20 14.38 10.25 -8.57
C ASP A 20 13.70 9.87 -7.24
N PHE A 21 12.38 10.09 -7.15
CA PHE A 21 11.55 9.59 -6.07
C PHE A 21 11.58 8.06 -5.99
N PHE A 22 11.47 7.37 -7.14
CA PHE A 22 11.51 5.91 -7.22
C PHE A 22 12.86 5.35 -6.75
N VAL A 23 13.96 5.97 -7.13
CA VAL A 23 15.31 5.65 -6.62
C VAL A 23 15.38 5.88 -5.11
N GLY A 24 14.80 6.96 -4.60
CA GLY A 24 14.70 7.21 -3.17
C GLY A 24 13.91 6.14 -2.41
N VAL A 25 12.82 5.61 -2.99
CA VAL A 25 12.03 4.50 -2.41
C VAL A 25 12.83 3.21 -2.38
N LEU A 26 13.50 2.86 -3.48
CA LEU A 26 14.32 1.66 -3.55
C LEU A 26 15.50 1.73 -2.58
N ILE A 27 16.16 2.88 -2.48
CA ILE A 27 17.22 3.11 -1.49
C ILE A 27 16.63 3.02 -0.07
N TYR A 28 15.46 3.57 0.20
CA TYR A 28 14.83 3.47 1.52
C TYR A 28 14.54 2.02 1.92
N GLU A 29 13.93 1.23 1.03
CA GLU A 29 13.66 -0.20 1.26
C GLU A 29 14.95 -1.00 1.51
N GLN A 30 16.04 -0.67 0.81
CA GLN A 30 17.34 -1.33 0.96
C GLN A 30 18.07 -0.94 2.28
N PHE A 31 17.86 0.28 2.79
CA PHE A 31 18.62 0.85 3.92
C PHE A 31 17.87 0.93 5.25
N PHE A 32 16.57 0.60 5.32
CA PHE A 32 15.79 0.55 6.58
C PHE A 32 15.23 -0.86 6.89
N PRO A 33 16.08 -1.85 7.22
CA PRO A 33 15.71 -3.26 7.37
C PRO A 33 15.03 -3.59 8.72
N GLY A 34 14.67 -2.58 9.52
CA GLY A 34 14.26 -2.76 10.91
C GLY A 34 12.77 -3.00 11.15
N LYS A 35 11.93 -2.98 10.11
CA LYS A 35 10.47 -3.00 10.26
C LYS A 35 9.95 -4.39 10.04
N LYS A 36 9.72 -5.09 11.14
CA LYS A 36 9.15 -6.43 11.14
C LYS A 36 7.82 -6.40 11.86
N ILE A 37 6.85 -7.09 11.28
CA ILE A 37 5.66 -7.51 11.99
C ILE A 37 5.95 -8.92 12.47
N LEU A 38 5.70 -9.17 13.75
CA LEU A 38 5.82 -10.51 14.32
C LEU A 38 4.45 -10.96 14.80
N ILE A 39 4.16 -12.23 14.57
CA ILE A 39 3.05 -12.90 15.22
C ILE A 39 3.55 -13.43 16.58
N GLN A 40 3.00 -12.91 17.67
CA GLN A 40 3.30 -13.39 19.02
C GLN A 40 2.02 -13.56 19.82
N GLN A 41 1.73 -14.80 20.25
CA GLN A 41 0.59 -15.14 21.12
C GLN A 41 -0.71 -14.47 20.65
N ASP A 42 -1.05 -14.68 19.37
CA ASP A 42 -2.25 -14.12 18.74
C ASP A 42 -2.27 -12.59 18.70
N ARG A 43 -1.11 -11.96 18.52
CA ARG A 43 -1.00 -10.52 18.27
C ARG A 43 -0.06 -10.23 17.12
N LEU A 44 -0.41 -9.23 16.31
CA LEU A 44 0.51 -8.60 15.38
C LEU A 44 1.26 -7.49 16.10
N ILE A 45 2.58 -7.62 16.22
CA ILE A 45 3.44 -6.61 16.86
C ILE A 45 4.24 -5.89 15.79
N TYR A 46 4.09 -4.56 15.71
CA TYR A 46 4.89 -3.73 14.82
C TYR A 46 6.14 -3.20 15.55
N LEU A 47 7.30 -3.76 15.20
CA LEU A 47 8.54 -3.58 15.96
C LEU A 47 9.24 -2.20 15.94
N PRO A 48 9.09 -1.30 14.94
CA PRO A 48 9.83 -0.03 14.98
C PRO A 48 9.30 0.97 16.00
N ASP A 49 8.20 0.67 16.71
CA ASP A 49 7.75 1.46 17.87
C ASP A 49 7.55 0.60 19.14
N GLN A 50 7.48 -0.75 19.04
CA GLN A 50 7.13 -1.72 20.12
C GLN A 50 5.87 -1.41 20.96
N LYS A 51 5.25 -0.25 20.75
CA LYS A 51 4.11 0.30 21.51
C LYS A 51 2.76 -0.03 20.88
N LYS A 52 2.76 -0.63 19.69
CA LYS A 52 1.54 -0.95 18.94
C LYS A 52 1.48 -2.43 18.61
N SER A 53 0.58 -3.11 19.30
CA SER A 53 0.21 -4.48 19.00
C SER A 53 -1.30 -4.57 18.80
N VAL A 54 -1.70 -5.33 17.79
CA VAL A 54 -3.11 -5.53 17.44
C VAL A 54 -3.46 -6.98 17.76
N PRO A 55 -4.53 -7.25 18.53
CA PRO A 55 -4.99 -8.62 18.75
C PRO A 55 -5.36 -9.25 17.41
N LEU A 56 -4.94 -10.49 17.23
CA LEU A 56 -5.15 -11.33 16.08
C LEU A 56 -6.25 -12.30 16.51
N GLU A 57 -7.50 -11.84 16.49
CA GLU A 57 -8.65 -12.58 17.06
C GLU A 57 -8.98 -13.79 16.19
N LEU A 58 -8.27 -14.93 16.32
CA LEU A 58 -8.33 -16.10 15.44
C LEU A 58 -9.72 -16.74 15.16
N GLU A 59 -10.83 -16.21 15.68
CA GLU A 59 -12.19 -16.41 15.14
C GLU A 59 -12.30 -15.71 13.77
N TRP A 60 -11.45 -16.09 12.83
CA TRP A 60 -11.46 -15.51 11.49
C TRP A 60 -12.34 -16.36 10.60
N VAL A 61 -13.25 -15.69 9.90
CA VAL A 61 -14.03 -16.26 8.80
C VAL A 61 -13.09 -17.11 7.94
N LEU A 62 -13.38 -18.40 7.80
CA LEU A 62 -12.57 -19.24 6.92
C LEU A 62 -12.61 -18.60 5.53
N LEU A 63 -11.50 -18.63 4.79
CA LEU A 63 -11.51 -18.07 3.42
C LEU A 63 -12.61 -18.74 2.56
N SER A 64 -12.95 -20.00 2.86
CA SER A 64 -14.05 -20.76 2.27
C SER A 64 -15.46 -20.30 2.67
N GLU A 65 -15.60 -19.50 3.71
CA GLU A 65 -16.87 -18.91 4.16
C GLU A 65 -17.12 -17.54 3.50
N ILE A 66 -16.08 -16.91 2.92
CA ILE A 66 -16.23 -15.70 2.12
C ILE A 66 -16.64 -16.12 0.70
N PRO A 67 -17.78 -15.64 0.17
CA PRO A 67 -18.17 -15.94 -1.20
C PRO A 67 -17.08 -15.52 -2.18
N GLU A 68 -16.69 -16.41 -3.10
CA GLU A 68 -15.59 -16.16 -4.05
C GLU A 68 -15.84 -14.91 -4.90
N GLU A 69 -17.11 -14.61 -5.21
CA GLU A 69 -17.51 -13.44 -5.96
C GLU A 69 -17.16 -12.13 -5.24
N TRP A 70 -17.19 -12.12 -3.91
CA TRP A 70 -16.84 -10.96 -3.10
C TRP A 70 -15.34 -10.74 -3.10
N ILE A 71 -14.57 -11.83 -3.02
CA ILE A 71 -13.11 -11.79 -3.14
C ILE A 71 -12.74 -11.20 -4.51
N PHE A 72 -13.32 -11.76 -5.57
CA PHE A 72 -13.09 -11.30 -6.93
C PHE A 72 -13.47 -9.83 -7.12
N TYR A 73 -14.66 -9.41 -6.68
CA TYR A 73 -15.12 -8.04 -6.86
C TYR A 73 -14.20 -7.04 -6.15
N THR A 74 -13.87 -7.28 -4.88
CA THR A 74 -13.01 -6.38 -4.11
C THR A 74 -11.62 -6.28 -4.70
N VAL A 75 -11.01 -7.42 -5.09
CA VAL A 75 -9.72 -7.38 -5.79
C VAL A 75 -9.85 -6.57 -7.08
N GLN A 76 -10.86 -6.81 -7.91
CA GLN A 76 -10.96 -6.13 -9.21
C GLN A 76 -11.24 -4.63 -9.10
N VAL A 77 -11.97 -4.18 -8.08
CA VAL A 77 -12.38 -2.78 -7.89
C VAL A 77 -11.37 -1.99 -7.08
N GLU A 78 -10.90 -2.54 -5.96
CA GLU A 78 -10.04 -1.82 -5.01
C GLU A 78 -8.55 -2.00 -5.32
N ASP A 79 -8.15 -3.18 -5.80
CA ASP A 79 -6.75 -3.54 -5.95
C ASP A 79 -6.52 -4.64 -6.99
N LYS A 80 -6.69 -4.29 -8.28
CA LYS A 80 -6.67 -5.25 -9.41
C LYS A 80 -5.38 -6.08 -9.48
N ARG A 81 -4.32 -5.60 -8.83
CA ARG A 81 -3.00 -6.21 -8.80
C ARG A 81 -2.68 -6.88 -7.47
N PHE A 82 -3.68 -7.07 -6.61
CA PHE A 82 -3.53 -7.60 -5.26
C PHE A 82 -2.57 -8.78 -5.19
N TYR A 83 -2.79 -9.83 -5.99
CA TYR A 83 -1.96 -11.04 -5.96
C TYR A 83 -0.56 -10.89 -6.55
N SER A 84 -0.24 -9.77 -7.20
CA SER A 84 1.03 -9.54 -7.91
C SER A 84 2.03 -8.66 -7.17
N HIS A 85 1.58 -7.87 -6.20
CA HIS A 85 2.43 -6.92 -5.47
C HIS A 85 2.69 -7.34 -4.02
N ARG A 86 3.63 -6.68 -3.33
CA ARG A 86 4.01 -6.97 -1.93
C ARG A 86 3.51 -5.87 -0.98
N GLY A 87 2.20 -5.73 -0.87
CA GLY A 87 1.58 -4.67 -0.05
C GLY A 87 1.51 -3.29 -0.65
N TYR A 88 2.27 -2.97 -1.70
CA TYR A 88 2.14 -1.71 -2.45
C TYR A 88 2.34 -1.94 -3.95
N SER A 89 1.59 -1.22 -4.78
CA SER A 89 1.70 -1.33 -6.24
C SER A 89 2.40 -0.12 -6.84
N ILE A 90 3.66 -0.32 -7.25
CA ILE A 90 4.45 0.69 -7.96
C ILE A 90 3.71 1.14 -9.23
N SER A 91 3.15 0.19 -9.99
CA SER A 91 2.47 0.53 -11.23
C SER A 91 1.22 1.37 -10.98
N ASP A 92 0.44 1.11 -9.94
CA ASP A 92 -0.73 1.93 -9.59
C ASP A 92 -0.33 3.32 -9.09
N ILE A 93 0.77 3.43 -8.35
CA ILE A 93 1.35 4.72 -7.94
C ILE A 93 1.76 5.54 -9.17
N HIS A 94 2.52 4.94 -10.10
CA HIS A 94 2.95 5.64 -11.32
C HIS A 94 1.77 6.02 -12.22
N SER A 95 0.86 5.08 -12.50
CA SER A 95 -0.30 5.35 -13.36
C SER A 95 -1.23 6.41 -12.75
N SER A 96 -1.44 6.38 -11.43
CA SER A 96 -2.27 7.39 -10.75
C SER A 96 -1.61 8.77 -10.76
N LEU A 97 -0.29 8.86 -10.55
CA LEU A 97 0.48 10.11 -10.66
C LEU A 97 0.36 10.72 -12.07
N ILE A 98 0.61 9.92 -13.11
CA ILE A 98 0.51 10.36 -14.50
C ILE A 98 -0.91 10.85 -14.80
N SER A 99 -1.93 10.07 -14.45
CA SER A 99 -3.32 10.47 -14.70
C SER A 99 -3.71 11.75 -13.94
N SER A 100 -3.20 11.92 -12.72
CA SER A 100 -3.49 13.10 -11.89
C SER A 100 -2.95 14.37 -12.51
N VAL A 101 -1.73 14.30 -13.04
CA VAL A 101 -1.08 15.39 -13.76
C VAL A 101 -1.81 15.68 -15.06
N LEU A 102 -2.07 14.66 -15.89
CA LEU A 102 -2.69 14.84 -17.20
C LEU A 102 -4.10 15.44 -17.11
N PHE A 103 -4.86 15.03 -16.10
CA PHE A 103 -6.25 15.48 -15.91
C PHE A 103 -6.38 16.60 -14.86
N PHE A 104 -5.28 17.18 -14.37
CA PHE A 104 -5.26 18.23 -13.34
C PHE A 104 -6.14 17.92 -12.13
N ARG A 105 -6.07 16.68 -11.64
CA ARG A 105 -6.89 16.17 -10.54
C ARG A 105 -6.03 15.62 -9.42
N LYS A 106 -6.62 15.53 -8.22
CA LYS A 106 -5.98 14.89 -7.06
C LYS A 106 -5.73 13.40 -7.32
N ILE A 107 -4.60 12.89 -6.83
CA ILE A 107 -4.23 11.46 -6.86
C ILE A 107 -5.29 10.61 -6.18
N ARG A 108 -5.74 9.56 -6.87
CA ARG A 108 -6.70 8.54 -6.41
C ARG A 108 -6.28 7.18 -6.94
N GLY A 109 -6.73 6.11 -6.27
CA GLY A 109 -6.53 4.73 -6.72
C GLY A 109 -5.10 4.20 -6.58
N ALA A 110 -4.22 4.90 -5.86
CA ALA A 110 -2.84 4.46 -5.64
C ALA A 110 -2.67 3.54 -4.41
N SER A 111 -3.75 3.29 -3.66
CA SER A 111 -3.68 2.54 -2.40
C SER A 111 -4.14 1.11 -2.61
N THR A 112 -3.37 0.16 -2.09
CA THR A 112 -3.66 -1.28 -2.12
C THR A 112 -4.52 -1.69 -0.93
N ILE A 113 -5.18 -2.85 -1.02
CA ILE A 113 -5.93 -3.45 0.09
C ILE A 113 -5.08 -3.54 1.36
N THR A 114 -3.83 -4.01 1.24
CA THR A 114 -2.92 -4.17 2.37
C THR A 114 -2.53 -2.84 3.00
N GLN A 115 -2.40 -1.75 2.22
CA GLN A 115 -2.19 -0.41 2.79
C GLN A 115 -3.41 0.09 3.56
N GLN A 116 -4.62 -0.23 3.08
CA GLN A 116 -5.85 0.08 3.80
C GLN A 116 -5.89 -0.67 5.12
N LEU A 117 -5.54 -1.95 5.11
CA LEU A 117 -5.44 -2.78 6.31
C LEU A 117 -4.39 -2.24 7.30
N ALA A 118 -3.16 -1.98 6.84
CA ALA A 118 -2.09 -1.39 7.64
C ALA A 118 -2.51 -0.07 8.31
N ARG A 119 -3.24 0.77 7.58
CA ARG A 119 -3.79 2.02 8.10
C ARG A 119 -4.78 1.76 9.24
N THR A 120 -5.70 0.83 9.04
CA THR A 120 -6.74 0.49 10.04
C THR A 120 -6.14 -0.11 11.30
N LEU A 121 -5.16 -1.01 11.16
CA LEU A 121 -4.58 -1.74 12.29
C LEU A 121 -3.60 -0.91 13.11
N PHE A 122 -2.73 -0.12 12.48
CA PHE A 122 -1.55 0.44 13.18
C PHE A 122 -1.45 1.96 13.19
N LEU A 123 -2.21 2.69 12.36
CA LEU A 123 -1.98 4.11 12.12
C LEU A 123 -3.17 4.97 12.56
N SER A 124 -2.89 6.25 12.87
CA SER A 124 -3.94 7.22 13.18
C SER A 124 -4.66 7.68 11.91
N ARG A 125 -5.82 8.31 12.06
CA ARG A 125 -6.61 8.87 10.94
C ARG A 125 -6.03 10.16 10.34
N GLU A 126 -4.93 10.69 10.89
CA GLU A 126 -4.32 11.96 10.48
C GLU A 126 -3.70 11.90 9.08
N LYS A 127 -4.19 12.68 8.12
CA LYS A 127 -3.71 12.61 6.73
C LYS A 127 -2.40 13.39 6.53
N SER A 128 -1.25 12.70 6.58
CA SER A 128 0.06 13.25 6.22
C SER A 128 0.86 12.33 5.27
N LEU A 129 1.85 12.89 4.56
CA LEU A 129 2.76 12.12 3.70
C LEU A 129 3.62 11.13 4.51
N SER A 130 4.08 11.55 5.70
CA SER A 130 4.82 10.67 6.63
C SER A 130 3.98 9.45 7.03
N ARG A 131 2.68 9.65 7.33
CA ARG A 131 1.77 8.53 7.59
C ARG A 131 1.62 7.64 6.36
N LYS A 132 1.48 8.21 5.15
CA LYS A 132 1.37 7.41 3.92
C LYS A 132 2.60 6.54 3.67
N TRP A 133 3.80 7.04 3.99
CA TRP A 133 5.01 6.24 3.97
C TRP A 133 4.99 5.09 4.98
N LYS A 134 4.51 5.34 6.20
CA LYS A 134 4.34 4.27 7.20
C LYS A 134 3.33 3.21 6.74
N GLU A 135 2.26 3.59 6.04
CA GLU A 135 1.30 2.62 5.46
C GLU A 135 2.00 1.64 4.51
N ILE A 136 2.81 2.15 3.57
CA ILE A 136 3.52 1.32 2.58
C ILE A 136 4.42 0.29 3.27
N GLN A 137 5.15 0.73 4.28
CA GLN A 137 6.13 -0.10 4.98
C GLN A 137 5.45 -1.17 5.85
N ILE A 138 4.40 -0.79 6.59
CA ILE A 138 3.61 -1.74 7.37
C ILE A 138 2.90 -2.72 6.43
N ALA A 139 2.39 -2.27 5.29
CA ALA A 139 1.76 -3.14 4.31
C ALA A 139 2.75 -4.17 3.74
N SER A 140 3.97 -3.77 3.39
CA SER A 140 5.00 -4.72 2.95
C SER A 140 5.30 -5.74 4.04
N ALA A 141 5.49 -5.28 5.29
CA ALA A 141 5.76 -6.18 6.42
C ALA A 141 4.59 -7.13 6.73
N LEU A 142 3.34 -6.70 6.55
CA LEU A 142 2.16 -7.57 6.69
C LEU A 142 2.17 -8.68 5.64
N GLU A 143 2.57 -8.37 4.41
CA GLU A 143 2.58 -9.33 3.30
C GLU A 143 3.67 -10.38 3.44
N ASP A 144 4.83 -9.95 3.92
CA ASP A 144 5.94 -10.86 4.17
C ASP A 144 5.62 -11.85 5.31
N GLU A 145 4.86 -11.42 6.33
CA GLU A 145 4.53 -12.25 7.50
C GLU A 145 3.26 -13.09 7.33
N LEU A 146 2.19 -12.53 6.74
CA LEU A 146 0.85 -13.15 6.74
C LEU A 146 0.47 -13.82 5.41
N GLY A 147 1.01 -13.32 4.29
CA GLY A 147 0.58 -13.72 2.95
C GLY A 147 -0.84 -13.25 2.57
N LYS A 148 -1.17 -13.42 1.28
CA LYS A 148 -2.38 -12.86 0.65
C LYS A 148 -3.69 -13.35 1.25
N ASN A 149 -3.81 -14.66 1.46
CA ASN A 149 -5.04 -15.28 1.97
C ASN A 149 -5.38 -14.78 3.38
N THR A 150 -4.35 -14.67 4.23
CA THR A 150 -4.49 -14.17 5.60
C THR A 150 -4.84 -12.69 5.61
N ILE A 151 -4.20 -11.86 4.79
CA ILE A 151 -4.55 -10.44 4.64
C ILE A 151 -6.00 -10.27 4.21
N PHE A 152 -6.44 -11.06 3.24
CA PHE A 152 -7.82 -11.00 2.75
C PHE A 152 -8.81 -11.39 3.85
N ARG A 153 -8.47 -12.42 4.62
CA ARG A 153 -9.28 -12.88 5.74
C ARG A 153 -9.44 -11.81 6.85
N ILE A 154 -8.40 -11.03 7.15
CA ILE A 154 -8.49 -9.92 8.12
C ILE A 154 -9.36 -8.79 7.58
N LEU A 155 -9.32 -8.54 6.27
CA LEU A 155 -10.02 -7.41 5.67
C LEU A 155 -11.54 -7.47 5.87
N TYR A 156 -12.11 -8.68 6.01
CA TYR A 156 -13.56 -8.92 6.11
C TYR A 156 -14.03 -9.20 7.54
N GLN A 157 -13.32 -8.67 8.52
CA GLN A 157 -13.77 -8.59 9.91
C GLN A 157 -14.61 -7.33 10.18
#